data_AF-A0A0A8WRD6-F1
#
_entry.id   AF-A0A0A8WRD6-F1
#
_cell.length_a   1.000
_cell.length_b   1.000
_cell.length_c   1.000
_cell.angle_alpha   90.00
_cell.angle_beta   90.00
_cell.angle_gamma   90.00
#
_symmetry.space_group_name_H-M   'P 1'
#
loop_
_entity.id
_entity.type
_entity.pdbx_description
1 polymer ?
#
loop_
_entity_poly.entity_id
_entity_poly.type
_entity_poly.pdbx_seq_one_letter_code
_entity_poly.pdbx_strand_id
1 'polypeptide(L)' 'MRMLIWLVLIYVGFKIVKGFLANRKAEEPPAKKDEEALRDPVCGVYVARDDAVIGTVEGERIYFCSMACLEKYRDQIEQK' A
#
# COMPACT_ATOMS: atom_id res chain seq x y z
N MET A 1 19.13 -18.51 48.42
CA MET A 1 17.65 -18.58 48.31
C MET A 1 16.97 -17.26 47.96
N ARG A 2 17.33 -16.10 48.56
CA ARG A 2 16.71 -14.80 48.22
C ARG A 2 17.08 -14.22 46.84
N MET A 3 18.28 -14.50 46.30
CA MET A 3 18.69 -14.00 44.98
C MET A 3 17.94 -14.65 43.80
N LEU A 4 17.55 -15.92 43.92
CA LEU A 4 16.78 -16.61 42.88
C LEU A 4 15.37 -16.02 42.73
N ILE A 5 14.78 -15.57 43.84
CA ILE A 5 13.46 -14.94 43.84
C ILE A 5 13.51 -13.62 43.04
N TRP A 6 14.55 -12.81 43.25
CA TRP A 6 14.74 -11.58 42.47
C TRP A 6 14.96 -11.86 40.97
N LEU A 7 15.73 -12.89 40.63
CA LEU A 7 15.97 -13.28 39.23
C LEU A 7 14.67 -13.69 38.52
N VAL A 8 13.83 -14.48 39.21
CA VAL A 8 12.51 -14.89 38.70
C VAL A 8 11.56 -13.70 38.60
N LEU A 9 11.53 -12.81 39.59
CA LEU A 9 10.69 -11.60 39.56
C LEU A 9 11.08 -10.67 38.40
N ILE A 10 12.38 -10.46 38.17
CA ILE A 10 12.89 -9.68 37.04
C ILE A 10 12.52 -10.34 35.70
N TYR A 11 12.67 -11.66 35.58
CA TYR A 11 12.32 -12.39 34.37
C TYR A 11 10.82 -12.31 34.06
N VAL A 12 9.96 -12.49 35.06
CA VAL A 12 8.49 -12.39 34.91
C VAL A 12 8.08 -10.97 34.56
N GLY A 13 8.65 -9.96 35.24
CA GLY A 13 8.42 -8.55 34.91
C GLY A 13 8.82 -8.22 33.47
N PHE A 14 9.99 -8.70 33.02
CA PHE A 14 10.45 -8.54 31.64
C PHE A 14 9.51 -9.22 30.63
N LYS A 15 9.00 -10.42 30.95
CA LYS A 15 8.06 -11.17 30.10
C LYS A 15 6.72 -10.43 29.95
N ILE A 16 6.21 -9.83 31.02
CA ILE A 16 4.96 -9.04 31.02
C ILE A 16 5.16 -7.76 30.20
N VAL A 17 6.23 -7.01 30.44
CA VAL A 17 6.54 -5.77 29.70
C VAL A 17 6.69 -6.07 28.20
N LYS A 18 7.46 -7.10 27.84
CA LYS A 18 7.64 -7.50 26.44
C LYS A 18 6.34 -7.98 25.79
N GLY A 19 5.47 -8.67 26.53
CA GLY A 19 4.13 -9.05 26.08
C GLY A 19 3.21 -7.85 25.85
N PHE A 20 3.28 -6.85 26.73
CA PHE A 20 2.49 -5.61 26.61
C PHE A 20 2.98 -4.73 25.45
N LEU A 21 4.31 -4.65 25.24
CA LEU A 21 4.90 -3.96 24.09
C LEU A 21 4.55 -4.65 22.77
N ALA A 22 4.48 -5.99 22.74
CA ALA A 22 4.06 -6.73 21.57
C ALA A 22 2.58 -6.50 21.22
N ASN A 23 1.71 -6.36 22.25
CA ASN A 23 0.29 -6.05 22.04
C ASN A 23 0.07 -4.63 21.48
N ARG A 24 0.95 -3.68 21.79
CA ARG A 24 0.92 -2.33 21.18
C ARG A 24 1.42 -2.27 19.74
N LYS A 25 2.00 -3.36 19.23
CA LYS A 25 2.41 -3.48 17.83
C LYS A 25 1.29 -4.02 16.92
N ALA A 26 0.11 -4.32 17.48
CA ALA A 26 -1.07 -4.71 16.71
C ALA A 26 -1.87 -3.50 16.14
N GLU A 27 -1.38 -2.28 16.34
CA GLU A 27 -1.74 -1.12 15.52
C GLU A 27 -0.55 -0.78 14.62
N GLU A 28 -0.24 -1.71 13.71
CA GLU A 28 0.38 -1.28 12.47
C GLU A 28 -0.64 -0.36 11.78
N PRO A 29 -0.25 0.84 11.30
CA PRO A 29 -1.13 1.67 10.49
C PRO A 29 -1.71 0.78 9.39
N PRO A 30 -2.99 0.95 8.99
CA PRO A 30 -3.58 0.11 7.96
C PRO A 30 -2.56 0.09 6.83
N ALA A 31 -2.04 -1.12 6.55
CA ALA A 31 -1.20 -1.35 5.39
C ALA A 31 -1.91 -0.61 4.28
N LYS A 32 -1.29 0.49 3.82
CA LYS A 32 -1.82 1.27 2.70
C LYS A 32 -2.08 0.20 1.69
N LYS A 33 -3.36 -0.06 1.42
CA LYS A 33 -3.72 -0.99 0.38
C LYS A 33 -2.86 -0.53 -0.78
N ASP A 34 -1.99 -1.41 -1.22
CA ASP A 34 -1.56 -1.54 -2.59
C ASP A 34 -2.83 -1.71 -3.43
N GLU A 35 -3.74 -0.73 -3.37
CA GLU A 35 -4.56 -0.29 -4.47
C GLU A 35 -3.52 -0.01 -5.52
N GLU A 36 -3.31 -1.02 -6.36
CA GLU A 36 -2.39 -1.01 -7.49
C GLU A 36 -2.58 0.34 -8.15
N ALA A 37 -1.66 1.25 -7.84
CA ALA A 37 -1.71 2.60 -8.31
C ALA A 37 -1.10 2.50 -9.69
N LEU A 38 -1.96 2.45 -10.71
CA LEU A 38 -1.51 2.39 -12.08
C LEU A 38 -1.05 3.79 -12.50
N ARG A 39 0.08 3.81 -13.18
CA ARG A 39 0.66 5.04 -13.68
C ARG A 39 0.07 5.36 -15.04
N ASP A 40 -0.55 6.52 -15.16
CA ASP A 40 -1.08 7.03 -16.41
C ASP A 40 0.08 7.32 -17.40
N PRO A 41 0.03 6.81 -18.64
CA PRO A 41 1.12 6.97 -19.62
C PRO A 41 1.21 8.37 -20.24
N VAL A 42 0.18 9.21 -20.11
CA VAL A 42 0.11 10.57 -20.68
C VAL A 42 0.65 11.60 -19.70
N CYS A 43 0.16 11.57 -18.46
CA CYS A 43 0.52 12.57 -17.45
C CYS A 43 1.48 12.04 -16.37
N GLY A 44 1.67 10.73 -16.27
CA GLY A 44 2.55 10.10 -15.28
C GLY A 44 1.99 10.07 -13.86
N VAL A 45 0.71 10.44 -13.68
CA VAL A 45 0.01 10.45 -12.39
C VAL A 45 -0.37 9.02 -12.00
N TYR A 46 -0.28 8.73 -10.71
CA TYR A 46 -0.72 7.46 -10.14
C TYR A 46 -2.21 7.53 -9.80
N VAL A 47 -3.00 6.62 -10.37
CA VAL A 47 -4.44 6.48 -10.12
C VAL A 47 -4.73 5.09 -9.58
N ALA A 48 -5.64 4.99 -8.60
CA ALA A 48 -6.09 3.70 -8.09
C ALA A 48 -6.84 2.95 -9.20
N ARG A 49 -6.67 1.63 -9.30
CA ARG A 49 -7.36 0.81 -10.31
C ARG A 49 -8.89 1.04 -10.32
N ASP A 50 -9.50 1.20 -9.16
CA ASP A 50 -10.95 1.41 -9.01
C ASP A 50 -11.44 2.76 -9.54
N ASP A 51 -10.59 3.81 -9.47
CA ASP A 51 -10.91 5.16 -9.96
C ASP A 51 -10.36 5.42 -11.39
N ALA A 52 -9.59 4.49 -11.93
CA ALA A 52 -8.97 4.65 -13.23
C ALA A 52 -9.97 4.46 -14.38
N VAL A 53 -9.87 5.32 -15.39
CA VAL A 53 -10.62 5.19 -16.64
C VAL A 53 -9.93 4.13 -17.50
N ILE A 54 -10.67 3.09 -17.87
CA ILE A 54 -10.17 2.00 -18.71
C ILE A 54 -10.40 2.37 -20.19
N GLY A 55 -9.31 2.49 -20.95
CA GLY A 55 -9.35 2.63 -22.40
C GLY A 55 -8.80 1.39 -23.09
N THR A 56 -9.51 0.91 -24.10
CA THR A 56 -9.02 -0.19 -24.95
C THR A 56 -8.34 0.41 -26.17
N VAL A 57 -7.03 0.20 -26.30
CA VAL A 57 -6.21 0.71 -27.40
C VAL A 57 -5.43 -0.47 -27.99
N GLU A 58 -5.57 -0.70 -29.30
CA GLU A 58 -4.94 -1.83 -30.01
C GLU A 58 -5.26 -3.22 -29.41
N GLY A 59 -6.39 -3.36 -28.71
CA GLY A 59 -6.79 -4.59 -28.02
C GLY A 59 -6.19 -4.75 -26.62
N GLU A 60 -5.34 -3.82 -26.18
CA GLU A 60 -4.81 -3.75 -24.83
C GLU A 60 -5.65 -2.81 -23.95
N ARG A 61 -5.84 -3.19 -22.68
CA ARG A 61 -6.56 -2.36 -21.71
C ARG A 61 -5.56 -1.50 -20.95
N ILE A 62 -5.63 -0.19 -21.18
CA ILE A 62 -4.77 0.81 -20.56
C ILE A 62 -5.60 1.64 -19.57
N TYR A 63 -4.97 2.02 -18.47
CA TYR A 63 -5.60 2.72 -17.36
C TYR A 63 -5.14 4.18 -17.35
N PHE A 64 -6.11 5.08 -17.28
CA PHE A 64 -5.89 6.53 -17.35
C PHE A 64 -6.47 7.20 -16.10
N CYS A 65 -5.87 8.31 -15.68
CA CYS A 65 -6.36 9.08 -14.55
C CYS A 65 -7.67 9.81 -14.86
N SER A 66 -7.98 10.03 -16.15
CA SER A 66 -9.15 10.78 -16.61
C SER A 66 -9.46 10.49 -18.07
N MET A 67 -10.70 10.78 -18.50
CA MET A 67 -11.08 10.69 -19.92
C MET A 67 -10.22 11.57 -20.83
N ALA A 68 -9.78 12.73 -20.34
CA ALA A 68 -8.91 13.62 -21.11
C ALA A 68 -7.53 12.99 -21.41
N CYS A 69 -6.99 12.18 -20.51
CA CYS A 69 -5.75 11.44 -20.78
C CYS A 69 -5.99 10.31 -21.77
N LEU A 70 -7.11 9.59 -21.69
CA LEU A 70 -7.48 8.58 -22.68
C LEU A 70 -7.58 9.17 -24.09
N GLU A 71 -8.27 10.30 -24.25
CA GLU A 71 -8.43 10.97 -25.55
C GLU A 71 -7.08 11.42 -26.13
N LYS A 72 -6.25 12.08 -25.32
CA LYS A 72 -4.89 12.46 -25.72
C LYS A 72 -4.03 11.26 -26.11
N TYR A 73 -4.15 10.16 -25.37
CA TYR A 73 -3.43 8.94 -25.68
C TYR A 73 -3.87 8.37 -27.03
N ARG A 74 -5.19 8.37 -27.30
CA ARG A 74 -5.72 7.90 -28.59
C ARG A 74 -5.22 8.74 -29.76
N ASP A 75 -5.25 10.06 -29.65
CA ASP A 75 -4.69 10.97 -30.65
C ASP A 75 -3.19 10.72 -30.90
N GLN A 76 -2.41 10.45 -29.85
CA GLN A 76 -0.98 10.15 -29.97
C GLN A 76 -0.70 8.82 -30.70
N ILE A 77 -1.59 7.83 -30.58
CA ILE A 77 -1.45 6.53 -31.23
C ILE A 77 -1.91 6.61 -32.70
N GLU A 78 -2.98 7.35 -33.00
CA GLU A 78 -3.46 7.54 -34.38
C GLU A 78 -2.48 8.33 -35.27
N GLN A 79 -1.58 9.11 -34.68
CA GLN A 79 -0.54 9.88 -35.38
C GLN A 79 0.75 9.08 -35.62
N LYS A 80 0.82 7.81 -35.22
CA LYS A 80 2.02 6.98 -35.27
C LYS A 80 1.88 5.85 -36.29
#